data_AF-A0A409YUA2-F1
#
_entry.id   AF-A0A409YUA2-F1
#
_cell.length_a   1.000
_cell.length_b   1.000
_cell.length_c   1.000
_cell.angle_alpha   90.00
_cell.angle_beta   90.00
_cell.angle_gamma   90.00
#
_symmetry.space_group_name_H-M   'P 1'
#
loop_
_entity.id
_entity.type
_entity.pdbx_description
1 polymer ?
#
loop_
_entity_poly.entity_id
_entity_poly.type
_entity_poly.pdbx_seq_one_letter_code
_entity_poly.pdbx_strand_id
1 'polypeptide(L)'
;MASSCQNLIAALKDCLKYSDCVMKDGHKPSECLKEHFNELPEECQNLRKATFECKRGMLDMRKRFRGNIVGSQFEYTPREPPPPPTASQTPDLNSFSTKPTISSTMTDSTKPFVLYFAGTPNGFMPTVLLEELKAINPAVDYDVEKIDISKNIQKEPWFIKLNPNGRIPVLVDRSRNNFAVFETAAIILYLAQHYDKDFNFWFNPATQPDDYSEMLQWIFFAHGGVGPMQGQLNHFNKFAPVDIPYAKKRYLDETKRLFGVLEIRLQDRDWLAGPGRGKFSLADIKTVPWVRIYKFSGIENLDEWPNVKVCCHNLFRVMRMEFHGKIGLGGPL
;
A
#
# COMPACT_ATOMS: atom_id res chain seq x y z
N MET A 1 -13.56 -12.87 2.11
CA MET A 1 -13.71 -11.84 1.06
C MET A 1 -15.18 -11.74 0.72
N ALA A 2 -15.88 -10.71 1.24
CA ALA A 2 -17.21 -10.39 0.74
C ALA A 2 -17.08 -10.23 -0.78
N SER A 3 -17.89 -10.96 -1.55
CA SER A 3 -17.75 -10.91 -3.01
C SER A 3 -18.02 -9.46 -3.41
N SER A 4 -17.10 -8.80 -4.10
CA SER A 4 -17.20 -7.34 -4.32
C SER A 4 -18.48 -6.89 -5.04
N CYS A 5 -19.23 -7.82 -5.63
CA CYS A 5 -20.50 -7.56 -6.31
C CYS A 5 -21.72 -8.11 -5.55
N GLN A 6 -21.58 -8.62 -4.32
CA GLN A 6 -22.66 -9.29 -3.57
C GLN A 6 -23.84 -8.35 -3.34
N ASN A 7 -23.57 -7.10 -2.97
CA ASN A 7 -24.62 -6.11 -2.71
C ASN A 7 -25.36 -5.72 -3.99
N LEU A 8 -24.65 -5.54 -5.11
CA LEU A 8 -25.25 -5.31 -6.42
C LEU A 8 -26.10 -6.51 -6.88
N ILE A 9 -25.63 -7.73 -6.63
CA ILE A 9 -26.37 -8.96 -6.94
C ILE A 9 -27.61 -9.09 -6.05
N ALA A 10 -27.53 -8.73 -4.77
CA ALA A 10 -28.64 -8.75 -3.84
C ALA A 10 -29.71 -7.71 -4.24
N ALA A 11 -29.30 -6.47 -4.51
CA ALA A 11 -30.18 -5.42 -4.99
C ALA A 11 -30.86 -5.77 -6.31
N LEU A 12 -30.12 -6.36 -7.26
CA LEU A 12 -30.70 -6.81 -8.52
C LEU A 12 -31.74 -7.91 -8.31
N LYS A 13 -31.48 -8.88 -7.41
CA LYS A 13 -32.43 -9.95 -7.08
C LYS A 13 -33.71 -9.39 -6.48
N ASP A 14 -33.57 -8.46 -5.55
CA ASP A 14 -34.72 -7.85 -4.88
C ASP A 14 -35.52 -6.98 -5.85
N CYS A 15 -34.85 -6.22 -6.72
CA CYS A 15 -35.51 -5.46 -7.79
C CYS A 15 -36.34 -6.36 -8.72
N LEU A 16 -35.77 -7.49 -9.14
CA LEU A 16 -36.48 -8.44 -10.01
C LEU A 16 -37.67 -9.09 -9.30
N LYS A 17 -37.52 -9.45 -8.03
CA LYS A 17 -38.59 -10.09 -7.24
C LYS A 17 -39.87 -9.24 -7.19
N TYR A 18 -39.74 -7.92 -7.18
CA TYR A 18 -40.86 -6.99 -7.12
C TYR A 18 -41.21 -6.35 -8.48
N SER A 19 -40.57 -6.78 -9.57
CA SER A 19 -40.88 -6.29 -10.91
C SER A 19 -42.21 -6.86 -11.41
N ASP A 20 -42.91 -6.11 -12.26
CA ASP A 20 -44.16 -6.55 -12.88
C ASP A 20 -43.99 -7.86 -13.67
N CYS A 21 -42.83 -8.05 -14.32
CA CYS A 21 -42.48 -9.29 -15.01
C CYS A 21 -42.57 -10.54 -14.10
N VAL A 22 -42.24 -10.41 -12.80
CA VAL A 22 -42.32 -11.53 -11.84
C VAL A 22 -43.68 -11.55 -11.13
N MET A 23 -44.17 -10.38 -10.70
CA MET A 23 -45.35 -10.29 -9.83
C MET A 23 -46.69 -10.33 -10.59
N LYS A 24 -46.74 -9.80 -11.81
CA LYS A 24 -47.95 -9.75 -12.64
C LYS A 24 -47.93 -10.81 -13.72
N ASP A 25 -46.80 -10.96 -14.41
CA ASP A 25 -46.68 -11.84 -15.57
C ASP A 25 -46.21 -13.26 -15.20
N GLY A 26 -45.73 -13.45 -13.96
CA GLY A 26 -45.40 -14.77 -13.41
C GLY A 26 -44.12 -15.40 -13.96
N HIS A 27 -43.30 -14.65 -14.71
CA HIS A 27 -42.03 -15.15 -15.25
C HIS A 27 -41.00 -15.37 -14.14
N LYS A 28 -40.01 -16.24 -14.43
CA LYS A 28 -38.86 -16.42 -13.52
C LYS A 28 -37.94 -15.19 -13.60
N PRO A 29 -37.29 -14.78 -12.50
CA PRO A 29 -36.32 -13.66 -12.52
C PRO A 29 -35.22 -13.80 -13.59
N SER A 30 -34.78 -15.04 -13.89
CA SER A 30 -33.79 -15.31 -14.95
C SER A 30 -34.33 -15.12 -16.36
N GLU A 31 -35.62 -15.33 -16.57
CA GLU A 31 -36.35 -15.18 -17.83
C GLU A 31 -36.61 -13.69 -18.09
N CYS A 32 -37.02 -12.94 -17.06
CA CYS A 32 -37.13 -11.48 -17.11
C CYS A 32 -35.81 -10.81 -17.54
N LEU A 33 -34.67 -11.33 -17.09
CA LEU A 33 -33.36 -10.85 -17.52
C LEU A 33 -32.98 -11.30 -18.95
N LYS A 34 -33.50 -12.39 -19.49
CA LYS A 34 -33.08 -12.86 -20.81
C LYS A 34 -33.95 -12.29 -21.92
N GLU A 35 -35.25 -12.25 -21.69
CA GLU A 35 -36.26 -12.10 -22.74
C GLU A 35 -37.06 -10.81 -22.56
N HIS A 36 -37.24 -10.34 -21.32
CA HIS A 36 -38.05 -9.15 -21.00
C HIS A 36 -37.24 -7.99 -20.43
N PHE A 37 -35.96 -7.87 -20.80
CA PHE A 37 -35.06 -6.92 -20.16
C PHE A 37 -35.51 -5.46 -20.28
N ASN A 38 -36.03 -5.09 -21.45
CA ASN A 38 -36.47 -3.72 -21.73
C ASN A 38 -37.79 -3.36 -21.03
N GLU A 39 -38.52 -4.37 -20.54
CA GLU A 39 -39.80 -4.23 -19.83
C GLU A 39 -39.59 -4.10 -18.31
N LEU A 40 -38.36 -4.33 -17.82
CA LEU A 40 -38.02 -4.16 -16.42
C LEU A 40 -37.93 -2.67 -16.04
N PRO A 41 -38.21 -2.32 -14.77
CA PRO A 41 -37.96 -0.97 -14.26
C PRO A 41 -36.52 -0.51 -14.53
N GLU A 42 -36.34 0.77 -14.83
CA GLU A 42 -35.04 1.36 -15.14
C GLU A 42 -33.99 1.08 -14.04
N GLU A 43 -34.43 1.06 -12.77
CA GLU A 43 -33.60 0.66 -11.64
C GLU A 43 -33.03 -0.76 -11.78
N CYS A 44 -33.84 -1.74 -12.16
CA CYS A 44 -33.39 -3.12 -12.37
C CYS A 44 -32.44 -3.22 -13.58
N GLN A 45 -32.69 -2.42 -14.61
CA GLN A 45 -31.83 -2.34 -15.79
C GLN A 45 -30.44 -1.79 -15.43
N ASN A 46 -30.40 -0.71 -14.65
CA ASN A 46 -29.17 -0.10 -14.15
C ASN A 46 -28.41 -1.03 -13.19
N LEU A 47 -29.10 -1.71 -12.28
CA LEU A 47 -28.51 -2.70 -11.38
C LEU A 47 -27.90 -3.88 -12.13
N ARG A 48 -28.52 -4.33 -13.22
CA ARG A 48 -27.94 -5.37 -14.09
C ARG A 48 -26.67 -4.88 -14.75
N LYS A 49 -26.67 -3.68 -15.33
CA LYS A 49 -25.49 -3.09 -15.98
C LYS A 49 -24.34 -2.94 -14.99
N ALA A 50 -24.60 -2.39 -13.80
CA ALA A 50 -23.63 -2.27 -12.72
C ALA A 50 -23.09 -3.64 -12.25
N THR A 51 -23.96 -4.64 -12.13
CA THR A 51 -23.56 -6.02 -11.79
C THR A 51 -22.66 -6.63 -12.87
N PHE A 52 -22.98 -6.42 -14.15
CA PHE A 52 -22.18 -6.89 -15.27
C PHE A 52 -20.80 -6.23 -15.30
N GLU A 53 -20.74 -4.90 -15.13
CA GLU A 53 -19.49 -4.14 -15.08
C GLU A 53 -18.64 -4.54 -13.86
N CYS A 54 -19.26 -4.77 -12.70
CA CYS A 54 -18.59 -5.27 -11.52
C CYS A 54 -17.97 -6.66 -11.78
N LYS A 55 -18.71 -7.62 -12.34
CA LYS A 55 -18.21 -8.96 -12.69
C LYS A 55 -17.09 -8.92 -13.73
N ARG A 56 -17.24 -8.07 -14.77
CA ARG A 56 -16.21 -7.87 -15.79
C ARG A 56 -14.93 -7.30 -15.18
N GLY A 57 -15.05 -6.35 -14.24
CA GLY A 57 -13.93 -5.78 -13.50
C GLY A 57 -13.19 -6.79 -12.61
N MET A 58 -13.83 -7.88 -12.18
CA MET A 58 -13.18 -8.96 -11.43
C MET A 58 -12.31 -9.87 -12.32
N LEU A 59 -12.62 -9.97 -13.62
CA LEU A 59 -11.87 -10.78 -14.59
C LEU A 59 -10.75 -10.00 -15.28
N ASP A 60 -10.78 -8.66 -15.22
CA ASP A 60 -9.74 -7.79 -15.75
C ASP A 60 -8.53 -7.72 -14.79
N MET A 61 -7.42 -8.35 -15.21
CA MET A 61 -6.17 -8.42 -14.44
C MET A 61 -5.62 -7.03 -14.06
N ARG A 62 -5.87 -5.97 -14.86
CA ARG A 62 -5.43 -4.60 -14.54
C ARG A 62 -6.21 -3.98 -13.38
N LYS A 63 -7.47 -4.38 -13.18
CA LYS A 63 -8.35 -3.85 -12.12
C LYS A 63 -8.33 -4.68 -10.85
N ARG A 64 -7.90 -5.95 -10.93
CA ARG A 64 -7.71 -6.84 -9.78
C ARG A 64 -6.66 -6.32 -8.78
N PHE A 65 -5.61 -5.65 -9.25
CA PHE A 65 -4.57 -5.07 -8.38
C PHE A 65 -4.86 -3.63 -7.91
N ARG A 66 -5.71 -2.89 -8.63
CA ARG A 66 -6.08 -1.50 -8.30
C ARG A 66 -7.32 -1.38 -7.41
N GLY A 67 -8.05 -2.48 -7.19
CA GLY A 67 -9.32 -2.50 -6.47
C GLY A 67 -10.50 -2.20 -7.42
N ASN A 68 -11.53 -3.03 -7.38
CA ASN A 68 -12.76 -2.82 -8.15
C ASN A 68 -13.74 -1.98 -7.32
N ILE A 69 -13.76 -0.66 -7.56
CA ILE A 69 -14.49 0.31 -6.72
C ILE A 69 -16.01 0.26 -6.97
N VAL A 70 -16.44 -0.26 -8.13
CA VAL A 70 -17.84 -0.20 -8.61
C VAL A 70 -18.81 -0.90 -7.66
N GLY A 71 -18.41 -2.01 -7.03
CA GLY A 71 -19.27 -2.76 -6.11
C GLY A 71 -18.97 -2.55 -4.63
N SER A 72 -17.79 -2.03 -4.28
CA SER A 72 -17.37 -1.86 -2.88
C SER A 72 -17.98 -0.64 -2.19
N GLN A 73 -18.54 0.30 -2.94
CA GLN A 73 -19.22 1.50 -2.41
C GLN A 73 -20.75 1.39 -2.45
N PHE A 74 -21.29 0.27 -2.93
CA PHE A 74 -22.73 0.07 -3.04
C PHE A 74 -23.25 -0.60 -1.76
N GLU A 75 -23.86 0.19 -0.89
CA GLU A 75 -24.62 -0.31 0.27
C GLU A 75 -26.07 -0.55 -0.14
N TYR A 76 -26.61 -1.72 0.21
CA TYR A 76 -27.98 -2.10 -0.07
C TYR A 76 -28.66 -2.56 1.21
N THR A 77 -29.74 -1.89 1.58
CA THR A 77 -30.66 -2.31 2.62
C THR A 77 -31.88 -2.96 1.95
N PRO A 78 -32.23 -4.21 2.31
CA PRO A 78 -33.41 -4.90 1.75
C PRO A 78 -34.68 -4.08 1.94
N ARG A 79 -35.55 -4.04 0.92
CA ARG A 79 -36.85 -3.36 1.03
C ARG A 79 -37.80 -4.20 1.90
N GLU A 80 -38.41 -3.56 2.90
CA GLU A 80 -39.59 -4.10 3.57
C GLU A 80 -40.81 -4.04 2.63
N PRO A 81 -41.78 -4.98 2.74
CA PRO A 81 -42.95 -5.00 1.87
C PRO A 81 -43.79 -3.73 2.04
N PRO A 82 -44.29 -3.13 0.94
CA PRO A 82 -44.97 -1.84 1.02
C PRO A 82 -46.36 -1.95 1.66
N PRO A 83 -46.76 -0.98 2.52
CA PRO A 83 -48.14 -0.80 2.94
C PRO A 83 -49.01 -0.22 1.78
N PRO A 84 -50.35 -0.35 1.84
CA PRO A 84 -51.25 0.05 0.76
C PRO A 84 -51.19 1.56 0.43
N PRO A 85 -51.45 1.96 -0.82
CA PRO A 85 -51.06 3.27 -1.33
C PRO A 85 -51.93 4.42 -0.79
N THR A 86 -51.27 5.47 -0.30
CA THR A 86 -51.86 6.82 -0.14
C THR A 86 -51.01 7.86 -0.86
N ALA A 87 -51.68 8.93 -1.31
CA ALA A 87 -51.24 9.81 -2.38
C ALA A 87 -50.20 10.87 -1.99
N SER A 88 -49.36 11.19 -2.98
CA SER A 88 -48.62 12.44 -3.20
C SER A 88 -47.53 12.85 -2.20
N GLN A 89 -46.29 12.96 -2.70
CA GLN A 89 -45.54 14.21 -2.84
C GLN A 89 -44.13 13.93 -3.39
N THR A 90 -43.72 14.71 -4.39
CA THR A 90 -42.37 14.74 -4.97
C THR A 90 -41.42 15.58 -4.11
N PRO A 91 -40.13 15.20 -3.99
CA PRO A 91 -39.11 16.18 -3.63
C PRO A 91 -38.01 16.40 -4.68
N ASP A 92 -37.64 17.67 -4.68
CA ASP A 92 -36.66 18.47 -5.39
C ASP A 92 -35.21 17.93 -5.38
N LEU A 93 -34.55 17.96 -6.55
CA LEU A 93 -33.14 17.63 -6.73
C LEU A 93 -32.33 18.93 -6.84
N ASN A 94 -31.88 19.47 -5.71
CA ASN A 94 -30.80 20.46 -5.70
C ASN A 94 -30.14 20.56 -4.32
N SER A 95 -29.00 19.89 -4.15
CA SER A 95 -27.81 20.47 -3.52
C SER A 95 -26.75 19.38 -3.41
N PHE A 96 -25.59 19.59 -4.01
CA PHE A 96 -24.27 19.26 -3.44
C PHE A 96 -23.20 19.84 -4.37
N SER A 97 -23.02 21.15 -4.27
CA SER A 97 -21.77 21.80 -4.64
C SER A 97 -20.97 22.00 -3.37
N THR A 98 -19.96 21.15 -3.16
CA THR A 98 -18.82 21.51 -2.29
C THR A 98 -17.55 20.95 -2.92
N LYS A 99 -16.75 21.85 -3.50
CA LYS A 99 -15.35 21.57 -3.83
C LYS A 99 -14.58 21.37 -2.52
N PRO A 100 -13.76 20.31 -2.38
CA PRO A 100 -12.77 20.28 -1.31
C PRO A 100 -11.70 21.34 -1.60
N THR A 101 -11.56 22.26 -0.66
CA THR A 101 -10.48 23.23 -0.59
C THR A 101 -9.15 22.48 -0.53
N ILE A 102 -8.33 22.65 -1.57
CA ILE A 102 -6.91 22.30 -1.53
C ILE A 102 -6.32 23.13 -0.39
N SER A 103 -5.91 22.49 0.70
CA SER A 103 -5.04 23.13 1.68
C SER A 103 -3.67 23.27 1.03
N SER A 104 -3.56 24.33 0.23
CA SER A 104 -2.33 24.83 -0.36
C SER A 104 -1.52 25.47 0.76
N THR A 105 -0.86 24.64 1.56
CA THR A 105 0.37 25.05 2.22
C THR A 105 1.53 24.39 1.48
N MET A 106 1.72 24.77 0.21
CA MET A 106 3.08 24.71 -0.33
C MET A 106 3.87 25.74 0.46
N THR A 107 4.45 25.29 1.56
CA THR A 107 5.41 26.06 2.33
C THR A 107 6.51 26.50 1.37
N ASP A 108 6.86 27.78 1.41
CA ASP A 108 7.98 28.43 0.69
C ASP A 108 9.34 27.91 1.19
N SER A 109 9.49 26.59 1.20
CA SER A 109 10.66 25.90 1.69
C SER A 109 11.65 25.75 0.56
N THR A 110 12.87 26.17 0.84
CA THR A 110 14.00 26.12 -0.09
C THR A 110 14.72 24.77 -0.08
N LYS A 111 14.27 23.82 0.74
CA LYS A 111 14.94 22.50 0.84
C LYS A 111 14.82 21.70 -0.46
N PRO A 112 15.86 20.96 -0.85
CA PRO A 112 15.89 20.29 -2.15
C PRO A 112 14.91 19.13 -2.30
N PHE A 113 14.47 18.50 -1.21
CA PHE A 113 13.54 17.37 -1.29
C PHE A 113 12.24 17.57 -0.51
N VAL A 114 11.19 16.91 -0.98
CA VAL A 114 9.97 16.63 -0.21
C VAL A 114 9.78 15.13 -0.13
N LEU A 115 9.66 14.59 1.08
CA LEU A 115 9.29 13.21 1.32
C LEU A 115 7.82 13.13 1.74
N TYR A 116 6.99 12.56 0.87
CA TYR A 116 5.62 12.19 1.22
C TYR A 116 5.64 10.87 2.01
N PHE A 117 5.40 10.98 3.31
CA PHE A 117 5.73 9.97 4.30
C PHE A 117 4.50 9.44 5.04
N ALA A 118 4.55 8.17 5.43
CA ALA A 118 3.74 7.63 6.51
C ALA A 118 4.60 6.69 7.37
N GLY A 119 4.29 6.59 8.67
CA GLY A 119 5.00 5.79 9.67
C GLY A 119 4.90 4.28 9.49
N THR A 120 5.31 3.79 8.32
CA THR A 120 5.31 2.39 7.90
C THR A 120 6.76 1.93 7.64
N PRO A 121 7.05 0.63 7.59
CA PRO A 121 8.37 0.14 7.19
C PRO A 121 8.89 0.76 5.89
N ASN A 122 8.01 0.90 4.89
CA ASN A 122 8.37 1.50 3.60
C ASN A 122 8.68 3.00 3.72
N GLY A 123 7.99 3.73 4.59
CA GLY A 123 8.29 5.14 4.84
C GLY A 123 9.64 5.35 5.53
N PHE A 124 10.04 4.42 6.41
CA PHE A 124 11.32 4.49 7.11
C PHE A 124 12.53 4.38 6.18
N MET A 125 12.47 3.57 5.11
CA MET A 125 13.61 3.31 4.22
C MET A 125 14.24 4.59 3.62
N PRO A 126 13.49 5.44 2.89
CA PRO A 126 14.05 6.67 2.35
C PRO A 126 14.42 7.66 3.46
N THR A 127 13.69 7.68 4.59
CA THR A 127 14.04 8.51 5.74
C THR A 127 15.41 8.16 6.30
N VAL A 128 15.71 6.87 6.50
CA VAL A 128 17.02 6.41 6.98
C VAL A 128 18.12 6.94 6.07
N LEU A 129 18.01 6.70 4.76
CA LEU A 129 19.04 7.13 3.82
C LEU A 129 19.16 8.66 3.73
N LEU A 130 18.05 9.40 3.75
CA LEU A 130 18.08 10.86 3.74
C LEU A 130 18.80 11.42 4.98
N GLU A 131 18.55 10.89 6.17
CA GLU A 131 19.24 11.32 7.39
C GLU A 131 20.73 10.99 7.35
N GLU A 132 21.09 9.78 6.91
CA GLU A 132 22.50 9.37 6.78
C GLU A 132 23.25 10.22 5.74
N LEU A 133 22.62 10.51 4.59
CA LEU A 133 23.18 11.39 3.57
C LEU A 133 23.28 12.84 4.06
N LYS A 134 22.26 13.34 4.75
CA LYS A 134 22.26 14.70 5.33
C LYS A 134 23.41 14.91 6.30
N ALA A 135 23.75 13.88 7.09
CA ALA A 135 24.83 13.93 8.06
C ALA A 135 26.22 14.10 7.42
N ILE A 136 26.41 13.63 6.18
CA ILE A 136 27.69 13.76 5.44
C ILE A 136 27.64 14.82 4.35
N ASN A 137 26.44 15.20 3.89
CA ASN A 137 26.18 16.18 2.86
C ASN A 137 24.96 17.02 3.25
N PRO A 138 25.16 18.18 3.91
CA PRO A 138 24.06 19.05 4.33
C PRO A 138 23.17 19.57 3.20
N ALA A 139 23.62 19.48 1.94
CA ALA A 139 22.78 19.79 0.79
C ALA A 139 21.67 18.74 0.58
N VAL A 140 21.71 17.59 1.26
CA VAL A 140 20.62 16.60 1.28
C VAL A 140 19.66 16.92 2.43
N ASP A 141 19.02 18.09 2.37
CA ASP A 141 17.96 18.48 3.32
C ASP A 141 16.57 18.31 2.71
N TYR A 142 15.56 18.05 3.54
CA TYR A 142 14.24 17.70 3.06
C TYR A 142 13.11 18.16 3.98
N ASP A 143 11.95 18.38 3.37
CA ASP A 143 10.67 18.50 4.06
C ASP A 143 9.96 17.16 4.14
N VAL A 144 9.12 16.99 5.15
CA VAL A 144 8.27 15.81 5.31
C VAL A 144 6.82 16.23 5.21
N GLU A 145 6.13 15.70 4.21
CA GLU A 145 4.68 15.81 4.08
C GLU A 145 4.04 14.52 4.60
N LYS A 146 3.31 14.59 5.72
CA LYS A 146 2.65 13.42 6.30
C LYS A 146 1.40 13.06 5.50
N ILE A 147 1.33 11.83 5.01
CA ILE A 147 0.19 11.28 4.29
C ILE A 147 -0.60 10.36 5.21
N ASP A 148 -1.84 10.76 5.55
CA ASP A 148 -2.76 9.91 6.28
C ASP A 148 -3.36 8.84 5.35
N ILE A 149 -2.71 7.67 5.35
CA ILE A 149 -3.12 6.56 4.49
C ILE A 149 -4.47 5.94 4.87
N SER A 150 -4.97 6.19 6.09
CA SER A 150 -6.28 5.70 6.53
C SER A 150 -7.43 6.48 5.89
N LYS A 151 -7.18 7.74 5.54
CA LYS A 151 -8.11 8.62 4.81
C LYS A 151 -7.99 8.52 3.30
N ASN A 152 -7.16 7.59 2.79
CA ASN A 152 -6.89 7.43 1.37
C ASN A 152 -6.33 8.69 0.67
N ILE A 153 -5.61 9.57 1.37
CA ILE A 153 -4.98 10.77 0.77
C ILE A 153 -4.05 10.40 -0.39
N GLN A 154 -3.33 9.28 -0.29
CA GLN A 154 -2.49 8.70 -1.34
C GLN A 154 -3.26 8.27 -2.61
N LYS A 155 -4.59 8.33 -2.60
CA LYS A 155 -5.46 8.02 -3.74
C LYS A 155 -6.04 9.27 -4.39
N GLU A 156 -5.82 10.45 -3.81
CA GLU A 156 -6.31 11.70 -4.37
C GLU A 156 -5.63 12.03 -5.71
N PRO A 157 -6.32 12.72 -6.63
CA PRO A 157 -5.79 12.97 -7.97
C PRO A 157 -4.42 13.63 -8.01
N TRP A 158 -4.11 14.53 -7.07
CA TRP A 158 -2.81 15.19 -7.01
C TRP A 158 -1.68 14.24 -6.61
N PHE A 159 -1.93 13.31 -5.67
CA PHE A 159 -0.94 12.32 -5.27
C PHE A 159 -0.72 11.29 -6.37
N ILE A 160 -1.79 10.89 -7.06
CA ILE A 160 -1.73 9.96 -8.20
C ILE A 160 -0.91 10.54 -9.36
N LYS A 161 -0.86 11.86 -9.54
CA LYS A 161 0.04 12.52 -10.51
C LYS A 161 1.52 12.32 -10.16
N LEU A 162 1.86 12.25 -8.87
CA LEU A 162 3.22 11.97 -8.39
C LEU A 162 3.55 10.48 -8.44
N ASN A 163 2.60 9.64 -8.02
CA ASN A 163 2.73 8.19 -8.03
C ASN A 163 1.43 7.53 -8.51
N PRO A 164 1.38 6.99 -9.74
CA PRO A 164 0.18 6.35 -10.28
C PRO A 164 -0.22 5.06 -9.54
N ASN A 165 0.66 4.46 -8.72
CA ASN A 165 0.33 3.34 -7.83
C ASN A 165 -0.50 3.81 -6.61
N GLY A 166 -0.43 5.10 -6.27
CA GLY A 166 -1.11 5.68 -5.11
C GLY A 166 -0.66 5.03 -3.80
N ARG A 167 0.65 4.96 -3.59
CA ARG A 167 1.29 4.40 -2.40
C ARG A 167 2.39 5.33 -1.91
N ILE A 168 2.59 5.38 -0.60
CA ILE A 168 3.78 5.99 0.00
C ILE A 168 4.93 4.96 0.03
N PRO A 169 6.18 5.41 0.17
CA PRO A 169 6.63 6.80 0.07
C PRO A 169 6.72 7.31 -1.37
N VAL A 170 6.79 8.64 -1.51
CA VAL A 170 7.19 9.35 -2.73
C VAL A 170 8.20 10.42 -2.34
N LEU A 171 9.30 10.53 -3.09
CA LEU A 171 10.28 11.60 -2.96
C LEU A 171 10.12 12.56 -4.16
N VAL A 172 10.08 13.85 -3.93
CA VAL A 172 10.18 14.87 -4.98
C VAL A 172 11.50 15.61 -4.82
N ASP A 173 12.31 15.61 -5.87
CA ASP A 173 13.56 16.35 -5.95
C ASP A 173 13.31 17.70 -6.65
N ARG A 174 13.20 18.76 -5.85
CA ARG A 174 12.97 20.14 -6.32
C ARG A 174 14.16 20.65 -7.13
N SER A 175 15.38 20.24 -6.79
CA SER A 175 16.60 20.66 -7.49
C SER A 175 16.69 20.10 -8.92
N ARG A 176 15.97 19.00 -9.18
CA ARG A 176 15.93 18.32 -10.49
C ARG A 176 14.59 18.51 -11.20
N ASN A 177 14.12 19.76 -11.25
CA ASN A 177 12.85 20.14 -11.89
C ASN A 177 11.64 19.39 -11.32
N ASN A 178 11.56 19.30 -9.99
CA ASN A 178 10.51 18.60 -9.25
C ASN A 178 10.35 17.13 -9.68
N PHE A 179 11.45 16.42 -9.93
CA PHE A 179 11.42 15.02 -10.36
C PHE A 179 10.86 14.14 -9.24
N ALA A 180 9.72 13.48 -9.49
CA ALA A 180 9.08 12.57 -8.55
C ALA A 180 9.62 11.15 -8.72
N VAL A 181 9.98 10.52 -7.60
CA VAL A 181 10.45 9.15 -7.52
C VAL A 181 9.56 8.39 -6.56
N PHE A 182 8.95 7.30 -7.03
CA PHE A 182 8.14 6.39 -6.24
C PHE A 182 8.72 4.98 -6.30
N GLU A 183 8.25 4.11 -5.41
CA GLU A 183 8.87 2.83 -5.02
C GLU A 183 10.12 2.98 -4.15
N THR A 184 10.10 2.30 -3.00
CA THR A 184 11.16 2.41 -1.97
C THR A 184 12.55 2.07 -2.49
N ALA A 185 12.68 1.00 -3.29
CA ALA A 185 13.96 0.60 -3.86
C ALA A 185 14.46 1.61 -4.91
N ALA A 186 13.56 2.16 -5.72
CA ALA A 186 13.91 3.18 -6.70
C ALA A 186 14.34 4.49 -6.02
N ILE A 187 13.66 4.91 -4.95
CA ILE A 187 14.02 6.10 -4.17
C ILE A 187 15.43 5.97 -3.58
N ILE A 188 15.76 4.85 -2.92
CA ILE A 188 17.08 4.69 -2.30
C ILE A 188 18.20 4.57 -3.35
N LEU A 189 17.94 3.91 -4.49
CA LEU A 189 18.90 3.85 -5.59
C LEU A 189 19.12 5.21 -6.25
N TYR A 190 18.04 5.98 -6.42
CA TYR A 190 18.09 7.35 -6.94
C TYR A 190 18.94 8.27 -6.06
N LEU A 191 18.68 8.23 -4.74
CA LEU A 191 19.45 8.99 -3.76
C LEU A 191 20.93 8.61 -3.79
N ALA A 192 21.25 7.31 -3.83
CA ALA A 192 22.64 6.88 -3.89
C ALA A 192 23.33 7.36 -5.18
N GLN A 193 22.70 7.13 -6.33
CA GLN A 193 23.24 7.51 -7.64
C GLN A 193 23.52 9.02 -7.75
N HIS A 194 22.63 9.85 -7.22
CA HIS A 194 22.71 11.30 -7.40
C HIS A 194 23.36 12.05 -6.26
N TYR A 195 23.32 11.52 -5.03
CA TYR A 195 23.69 12.25 -3.82
C TYR A 195 24.70 11.55 -2.91
N ASP A 196 25.08 10.29 -3.19
CA ASP A 196 26.13 9.56 -2.49
C ASP A 196 27.32 9.24 -3.42
N LYS A 197 28.03 10.30 -3.85
CA LYS A 197 29.09 10.17 -4.87
C LYS A 197 30.33 9.42 -4.40
N ASP A 198 30.56 9.37 -3.10
CA ASP A 198 31.69 8.66 -2.49
C ASP A 198 31.33 7.23 -2.09
N PHE A 199 30.14 6.75 -2.49
CA PHE A 199 29.67 5.39 -2.28
C PHE A 199 29.66 5.00 -0.80
N ASN A 200 29.22 5.89 0.10
CA ASN A 200 29.22 5.62 1.54
C ASN A 200 28.26 4.47 1.90
N PHE A 201 27.09 4.41 1.26
CA PHE A 201 26.01 3.45 1.56
C PHE A 201 25.71 2.49 0.41
N TRP A 202 26.58 2.44 -0.60
CA TRP A 202 26.48 1.52 -1.74
C TRP A 202 27.85 1.17 -2.29
N PHE A 203 27.90 0.58 -3.48
CA PHE A 203 29.11 0.10 -4.14
C PHE A 203 29.22 0.73 -5.51
N ASN A 204 30.44 1.08 -5.91
CA ASN A 204 30.69 1.67 -7.21
C ASN A 204 30.49 0.63 -8.33
N PRO A 205 29.53 0.79 -9.24
CA PRO A 205 29.29 -0.21 -10.29
C PRO A 205 30.47 -0.38 -11.27
N ALA A 206 31.34 0.62 -11.40
CA ALA A 206 32.48 0.57 -12.32
C ALA A 206 33.70 -0.12 -11.71
N THR A 207 33.96 0.06 -10.41
CA THR A 207 35.14 -0.50 -9.74
C THR A 207 34.83 -1.69 -8.81
N GLN A 208 33.56 -1.87 -8.44
CA GLN A 208 33.05 -2.95 -7.58
C GLN A 208 31.76 -3.57 -8.15
N PRO A 209 31.77 -4.05 -9.42
CA PRO A 209 30.56 -4.53 -10.09
C PRO A 209 29.89 -5.71 -9.37
N ASP A 210 30.67 -6.62 -8.79
CA ASP A 210 30.15 -7.81 -8.12
C ASP A 210 29.50 -7.47 -6.77
N ASP A 211 30.13 -6.61 -5.97
CA ASP A 211 29.53 -6.12 -4.71
C ASP A 211 28.24 -5.33 -4.98
N TYR A 212 28.23 -4.52 -6.05
CA TYR A 212 27.04 -3.80 -6.48
C TYR A 212 25.91 -4.76 -6.90
N SER A 213 26.23 -5.80 -7.67
CA SER A 213 25.29 -6.85 -8.06
C SER A 213 24.73 -7.58 -6.85
N GLU A 214 25.58 -7.95 -5.89
CA GLU A 214 25.18 -8.60 -4.64
C GLU A 214 24.21 -7.73 -3.82
N MET A 215 24.52 -6.43 -3.68
CA MET A 215 23.62 -5.48 -3.03
C MET A 215 22.25 -5.43 -3.71
N LEU A 216 22.21 -5.38 -5.06
CA LEU A 216 20.95 -5.39 -5.80
C LEU A 216 20.15 -6.68 -5.56
N GLN A 217 20.80 -7.84 -5.54
CA GLN A 217 20.13 -9.12 -5.24
C GLN A 217 19.40 -9.07 -3.90
N TRP A 218 20.04 -8.54 -2.85
CA TRP A 218 19.41 -8.39 -1.54
C TRP A 218 18.31 -7.33 -1.50
N ILE A 219 18.46 -6.21 -2.22
CA ILE A 219 17.40 -5.20 -2.38
C ILE A 219 16.17 -5.84 -3.01
N PHE A 220 16.32 -6.58 -4.10
CA PHE A 220 15.21 -7.19 -4.82
C PHE A 220 14.62 -8.42 -4.10
N PHE A 221 15.44 -9.18 -3.37
CA PHE A 221 14.96 -10.22 -2.45
C PHE A 221 14.03 -9.62 -1.39
N ALA A 222 14.40 -8.51 -0.75
CA ALA A 222 13.56 -7.86 0.24
C ALA A 222 12.35 -7.15 -0.38
N HIS A 223 12.51 -6.59 -1.59
CA HIS A 223 11.44 -5.91 -2.31
C HIS A 223 10.34 -6.88 -2.78
N GLY A 224 10.71 -8.07 -3.27
CA GLY A 224 9.76 -9.08 -3.75
C GLY A 224 9.30 -10.10 -2.69
N GLY A 225 10.12 -10.34 -1.66
CA GLY A 225 9.87 -11.34 -0.63
C GLY A 225 9.51 -10.73 0.72
N VAL A 226 10.52 -10.26 1.46
CA VAL A 226 10.39 -9.87 2.89
C VAL A 226 9.22 -8.91 3.13
N GLY A 227 9.21 -7.76 2.44
CA GLY A 227 8.17 -6.75 2.64
C GLY A 227 6.77 -7.22 2.26
N PRO A 228 6.55 -7.71 1.02
CA PRO A 228 5.23 -8.17 0.59
C PRO A 228 4.67 -9.31 1.44
N MET A 229 5.48 -10.32 1.80
CA MET A 229 4.99 -11.49 2.55
C MET A 229 4.63 -11.12 3.98
N GLN A 230 5.47 -10.32 4.65
CA GLN A 230 5.17 -9.82 5.98
C GLN A 230 3.99 -8.83 5.98
N GLY A 231 3.85 -8.04 4.92
CA GLY A 231 2.67 -7.19 4.70
C GLY A 231 1.36 -7.97 4.60
N GLN A 232 1.37 -9.12 3.91
CA GLN A 232 0.21 -10.02 3.87
C GLN A 232 -0.08 -10.64 5.24
N LEU A 233 0.96 -11.09 5.95
CA LEU A 233 0.81 -11.58 7.32
C LEU A 233 0.14 -10.53 8.23
N ASN A 234 0.61 -9.28 8.18
CA ASN A 234 0.02 -8.17 8.91
C ASN A 234 -1.46 -7.95 8.56
N HIS A 235 -1.80 -8.04 7.26
CA HIS A 235 -3.19 -7.94 6.81
C HIS A 235 -4.07 -9.00 7.47
N PHE A 236 -3.70 -10.28 7.35
CA PHE A 236 -4.51 -11.36 7.93
C PHE A 236 -4.52 -11.36 9.45
N ASN A 237 -3.47 -10.87 10.11
CA ASN A 237 -3.41 -10.79 11.57
C ASN A 237 -4.23 -9.65 12.17
N LYS A 238 -4.33 -8.49 11.49
CA LYS A 238 -4.84 -7.27 12.13
C LYS A 238 -5.95 -6.55 11.38
N PHE A 239 -6.06 -6.76 10.07
CA PHE A 239 -6.91 -5.91 9.21
C PHE A 239 -7.97 -6.69 8.44
N ALA A 240 -7.81 -8.01 8.25
CA ALA A 240 -8.80 -8.83 7.60
C ALA A 240 -10.10 -8.84 8.42
N PRO A 241 -11.27 -8.59 7.81
CA PRO A 241 -12.55 -8.50 8.53
C PRO A 241 -13.05 -9.86 9.04
N VAL A 242 -12.43 -10.95 8.60
CA VAL A 242 -12.76 -12.32 8.97
C VAL A 242 -11.46 -13.05 9.24
N ASP A 243 -11.44 -13.87 10.29
CA ASP A 243 -10.28 -14.71 10.58
C ASP A 243 -10.13 -15.83 9.53
N ILE A 244 -8.92 -15.97 9.00
CA ILE A 244 -8.57 -16.98 7.99
C ILE A 244 -7.28 -17.69 8.44
N PRO A 245 -7.40 -18.74 9.28
CA PRO A 245 -6.24 -19.41 9.90
C PRO A 245 -5.22 -19.91 8.89
N TYR A 246 -5.67 -20.46 7.75
CA TYR A 246 -4.79 -20.91 6.68
C TYR A 246 -3.92 -19.79 6.10
N ALA A 247 -4.49 -18.60 5.87
CA ALA A 247 -3.76 -17.46 5.32
C ALA A 247 -2.73 -16.93 6.32
N LYS A 248 -3.12 -16.80 7.60
CA LYS A 248 -2.19 -16.44 8.68
C LYS A 248 -1.00 -17.39 8.74
N LYS A 249 -1.26 -18.71 8.80
CA LYS A 249 -0.21 -19.73 8.83
C LYS A 249 0.68 -19.64 7.59
N ARG A 250 0.11 -19.57 6.40
CA ARG A 250 0.87 -19.48 5.13
C ARG A 250 1.85 -18.30 5.13
N TYR A 251 1.39 -17.10 5.47
CA TYR A 251 2.24 -15.92 5.43
C TYR A 251 3.17 -15.82 6.64
N LEU A 252 2.83 -16.44 7.78
CA LEU A 252 3.73 -16.61 8.90
C LEU A 252 4.90 -17.51 8.51
N ASP A 253 4.61 -18.72 7.99
CA ASP A 253 5.62 -19.69 7.58
C ASP A 253 6.56 -19.09 6.51
N GLU A 254 6.01 -18.35 5.53
CA GLU A 254 6.83 -17.69 4.52
C GLU A 254 7.67 -16.54 5.08
N THR A 255 7.13 -15.73 6.01
CA THR A 255 7.91 -14.68 6.69
C THR A 255 9.06 -15.30 7.47
N LYS A 256 8.80 -16.37 8.23
CA LYS A 256 9.83 -17.13 8.96
C LYS A 256 10.89 -17.72 8.02
N ARG A 257 10.48 -18.30 6.90
CA ARG A 257 11.40 -18.84 5.88
C ARG A 257 12.33 -17.74 5.33
N LEU A 258 11.80 -16.56 5.04
CA LEU A 258 12.57 -15.42 4.56
C LEU A 258 13.55 -14.90 5.62
N PHE A 259 13.16 -14.88 6.90
CA PHE A 259 14.10 -14.59 8.00
C PHE A 259 15.19 -15.66 8.10
N GLY A 260 14.86 -16.93 7.87
CA GLY A 260 15.85 -18.01 7.78
C GLY A 260 16.87 -17.82 6.65
N VAL A 261 16.45 -17.29 5.49
CA VAL A 261 17.38 -16.94 4.39
C VAL A 261 18.31 -15.80 4.82
N LEU A 262 17.79 -14.77 5.49
CA LEU A 262 18.61 -13.67 6.02
C LEU A 262 19.59 -14.19 7.09
N GLU A 263 19.16 -15.11 7.94
CA GLU A 263 20.00 -15.71 8.97
C GLU A 263 21.18 -16.49 8.39
N ILE A 264 20.93 -17.33 7.37
CA ILE A 264 22.00 -18.02 6.63
C ILE A 264 22.96 -17.01 6.02
N ARG A 265 22.43 -15.94 5.41
CA ARG A 265 23.28 -14.90 4.82
C ARG A 265 24.12 -14.21 5.87
N LEU A 266 23.56 -13.88 7.03
CA LEU A 266 24.23 -13.09 8.07
C LEU A 266 25.16 -13.93 8.96
N GLN A 267 25.29 -15.24 8.70
CA GLN A 267 26.28 -16.07 9.36
C GLN A 267 27.69 -15.51 9.13
N ASP A 268 28.40 -15.18 10.21
CA ASP A 268 29.73 -14.57 10.22
C ASP A 268 29.82 -13.18 9.54
N ARG A 269 28.68 -12.49 9.40
CA ARG A 269 28.58 -11.16 8.77
C ARG A 269 27.82 -10.16 9.64
N ASP A 270 28.16 -8.89 9.46
CA ASP A 270 27.44 -7.76 10.05
C ASP A 270 26.35 -7.22 9.12
N TRP A 271 26.56 -7.33 7.80
CA TRP A 271 25.71 -6.72 6.77
C TRP A 271 25.48 -7.63 5.55
N LEU A 272 24.38 -7.36 4.85
CA LEU A 272 23.90 -8.23 3.77
C LEU A 272 24.78 -8.25 2.54
N ALA A 273 25.55 -7.20 2.25
CA ALA A 273 26.34 -7.09 1.01
C ALA A 273 27.78 -6.62 1.26
N GLY A 274 28.68 -6.92 0.32
CA GLY A 274 30.07 -6.46 0.29
C GLY A 274 31.08 -7.48 0.81
N PRO A 275 32.39 -7.16 0.79
CA PRO A 275 33.42 -8.12 1.16
C PRO A 275 33.49 -8.39 2.68
N GLY A 276 34.13 -9.50 3.06
CA GLY A 276 34.37 -9.87 4.47
C GLY A 276 33.07 -10.00 5.26
N ARG A 277 32.96 -9.25 6.37
CA ARG A 277 31.75 -9.19 7.21
C ARG A 277 30.61 -8.36 6.58
N GLY A 278 30.80 -7.84 5.38
CA GLY A 278 29.87 -6.95 4.71
C GLY A 278 30.05 -5.49 5.10
N LYS A 279 29.38 -4.61 4.36
CA LYS A 279 29.33 -3.16 4.54
C LYS A 279 27.87 -2.73 4.65
N PHE A 280 27.59 -1.83 5.59
CA PHE A 280 26.26 -1.22 5.71
C PHE A 280 25.87 -0.56 4.38
N SER A 281 24.75 -0.98 3.82
CA SER A 281 24.37 -0.58 2.47
C SER A 281 22.86 -0.41 2.28
N LEU A 282 22.47 0.01 1.08
CA LEU A 282 21.08 0.08 0.64
C LEU A 282 20.32 -1.26 0.83
N ALA A 283 21.01 -2.40 0.78
CA ALA A 283 20.41 -3.72 1.03
C ALA A 283 19.86 -3.84 2.46
N ASP A 284 20.61 -3.35 3.45
CA ASP A 284 20.23 -3.37 4.86
C ASP A 284 19.13 -2.35 5.13
N ILE A 285 19.26 -1.13 4.58
CA ILE A 285 18.23 -0.07 4.63
C ILE A 285 16.91 -0.57 4.05
N LYS A 286 16.93 -1.37 2.98
CA LYS A 286 15.73 -1.93 2.35
C LYS A 286 15.08 -3.03 3.19
N THR A 287 15.87 -3.81 3.92
CA THR A 287 15.41 -5.05 4.54
C THR A 287 14.98 -4.86 5.99
N VAL A 288 15.84 -4.24 6.79
CA VAL A 288 15.71 -4.18 8.25
C VAL A 288 14.45 -3.44 8.71
N PRO A 289 13.95 -2.35 8.06
CA PRO A 289 12.71 -1.71 8.50
C PRO A 289 11.49 -2.63 8.52
N TRP A 290 11.45 -3.67 7.67
CA TRP A 290 10.41 -4.69 7.71
C TRP A 290 10.65 -5.68 8.85
N VAL A 291 11.87 -6.20 8.97
CA VAL A 291 12.23 -7.14 10.05
C VAL A 291 11.98 -6.52 11.41
N ARG A 292 12.30 -5.23 11.60
CA ARG A 292 12.09 -4.45 12.84
C ARG A 292 10.68 -4.59 13.40
N ILE A 293 9.66 -4.68 12.55
CA ILE A 293 8.26 -4.76 12.98
C ILE A 293 7.79 -6.20 13.22
N TYR A 294 8.70 -7.14 13.46
CA TYR A 294 8.38 -8.56 13.69
C TYR A 294 7.29 -8.76 14.77
N LYS A 295 7.32 -8.00 15.88
CA LYS A 295 6.27 -8.01 16.92
C LYS A 295 4.89 -7.64 16.37
N PHE A 296 4.84 -6.62 15.51
CA PHE A 296 3.60 -6.23 14.85
C PHE A 296 3.06 -7.35 13.94
N SER A 297 3.94 -8.19 13.39
CA SER A 297 3.60 -9.36 12.59
C SER A 297 3.21 -10.60 13.39
N GLY A 298 3.22 -10.54 14.72
CA GLY A 298 2.89 -11.67 15.60
C GLY A 298 4.05 -12.62 15.85
N ILE A 299 5.29 -12.20 15.58
CA ILE A 299 6.50 -12.91 15.98
C ILE A 299 6.96 -12.29 17.31
N GLU A 300 7.10 -13.08 18.38
CA GLU A 300 7.34 -12.55 19.73
C GLU A 300 8.76 -11.99 19.92
N ASN A 301 9.76 -12.69 19.37
CA ASN A 301 11.18 -12.34 19.44
C ASN A 301 11.91 -12.84 18.17
N LEU A 302 13.19 -12.50 18.05
CA LEU A 302 14.06 -12.93 16.95
C LEU A 302 15.07 -14.00 17.40
N ASP A 303 14.78 -14.75 18.46
CA ASP A 303 15.76 -15.70 19.02
C ASP A 303 15.99 -16.92 18.11
N GLU A 304 15.04 -17.22 17.21
CA GLU A 304 15.21 -18.17 16.09
C GLU A 304 16.23 -17.66 15.03
N TRP A 305 16.52 -16.36 14.99
CA TRP A 305 17.42 -15.71 14.01
C TRP A 305 18.38 -14.72 14.69
N PRO A 306 19.35 -15.21 15.49
CA PRO A 306 20.24 -14.35 16.27
C PRO A 306 21.09 -13.42 15.41
N ASN A 307 21.54 -13.81 14.22
CA ASN A 307 22.31 -12.93 13.34
C ASN A 307 21.43 -11.84 12.73
N VAL A 308 20.17 -12.15 12.39
CA VAL A 308 19.17 -11.14 11.98
C VAL A 308 18.91 -10.14 13.10
N LYS A 309 18.77 -10.61 14.35
CA LYS A 309 18.61 -9.76 15.53
C LYS A 309 19.78 -8.78 15.70
N VAL A 310 21.01 -9.25 15.55
CA VAL A 310 22.23 -8.43 15.60
C VAL A 310 22.26 -7.42 14.46
N CYS A 311 21.98 -7.82 13.22
CA CYS A 311 21.92 -6.91 12.07
C CYS A 311 20.88 -5.79 12.29
N CYS A 312 19.71 -6.12 12.84
CA CYS A 312 18.71 -5.12 13.22
C CYS A 312 19.24 -4.13 14.25
N HIS A 313 19.89 -4.62 15.32
CA HIS A 313 20.53 -3.77 16.33
C HIS A 313 21.65 -2.89 15.76
N ASN A 314 22.45 -3.42 14.85
CA ASN A 314 23.52 -2.67 14.19
C ASN A 314 22.95 -1.50 13.40
N LEU A 315 21.86 -1.69 12.64
CA LEU A 315 21.21 -0.58 11.92
C LEU A 315 20.81 0.54 12.87
N PHE A 316 20.19 0.23 14.01
CA PHE A 316 19.78 1.27 14.96
C PHE A 316 20.95 2.04 15.57
N ARG A 317 22.12 1.40 15.72
CA ARG A 317 23.33 2.08 16.19
C ARG A 317 23.91 3.00 15.13
N VAL A 318 23.83 2.61 13.85
CA VAL A 318 24.27 3.44 12.73
C VAL A 318 23.35 4.63 12.56
N MET A 319 22.03 4.43 12.64
CA MET A 319 21.04 5.49 12.52
C MET A 319 21.27 6.59 13.56
N ARG A 320 21.81 7.72 13.14
CA ARG A 320 21.92 8.94 13.97
C ARG A 320 20.54 9.59 14.11
N MET A 321 19.64 8.95 14.86
CA MET A 321 18.25 9.39 14.94
C MET A 321 18.06 10.61 15.86
N GLU A 322 18.38 11.81 15.36
CA GLU A 322 17.74 13.06 15.81
C GLU A 322 16.23 13.11 15.45
N PHE A 323 15.74 12.07 14.76
CA PHE A 323 14.41 12.00 14.15
C PHE A 323 13.26 11.61 15.09
N HIS A 324 13.55 11.05 16.29
CA HIS A 324 12.50 10.64 17.24
C HIS A 324 11.59 11.81 17.66
N GLY A 325 12.12 13.03 17.75
CA GLY A 325 11.36 14.21 18.15
C GLY A 325 10.51 14.85 17.06
N LYS A 326 10.87 14.72 15.77
CA LYS A 326 10.24 15.50 14.69
C LYS A 326 9.02 14.85 14.05
N ILE A 327 8.90 13.52 14.08
CA ILE A 327 7.79 12.83 13.38
C ILE A 327 6.83 12.04 14.28
N GLY A 328 7.01 12.07 15.60
CA GLY A 328 6.06 11.45 16.54
C GLY A 328 6.09 9.92 16.50
N LEU A 329 7.24 9.32 16.19
CA LEU A 329 7.47 7.88 16.38
C LEU A 329 7.75 7.59 17.86
N GLY A 330 6.81 7.98 18.72
CA GLY A 330 6.80 7.61 20.13
C GLY A 330 6.18 6.23 20.27
N GLY A 331 7.00 5.19 20.16
CA GLY A 331 6.62 3.83 20.50
C GLY A 331 7.84 3.09 21.05
N PRO A 332 7.75 2.45 22.23
CA PRO A 332 8.87 1.68 22.77
C PRO A 332 9.17 0.46 21.90
N LEU A 333 10.45 0.06 21.95
CA LEU A 333 11.12 -1.02 21.21
C LEU A 333 10.51 -2.42 21.39
#